data_AF-A0A661VEH2-F1
#
_entry.id   AF-A0A661VEH2-F1
#
_cell.length_a   1.000
_cell.length_b   1.000
_cell.length_c   1.000
_cell.angle_alpha   90.00
_cell.angle_beta   90.00
_cell.angle_gamma   90.00
#
_symmetry.space_group_name_H-M   'P 1'
#
loop_
_entity.id
_entity.type
_entity.pdbx_description
1 polymer ?
#
loop_
_entity_poly.entity_id
_entity_poly.type
_entity_poly.pdbx_seq_one_letter_code
_entity_poly.pdbx_strand_id
1 'polypeptide(L)'
;MDLEGDVLIITVGQAPDRSLLQMEGVLDARGRFDVDQLTLQSMGKPWVFVGGDVRKVGFMVDAMGEGLVTAESIDRYLRGVDIKEGRVRDLEAYQIPLRRSYKPEPEVPWMPPEDRMHFQLLEKGFTLREAIEEARRCVACGPCLSCNACVSIGFQKSLSPVEVDVARCSGCGHCVYVCNYYSAHLIAIAGKIVSETDMFKCKSCGMCVVACPSQARTMVDDDTAERIATVYSSLA
;
A
#
# COMPACT_ATOMS: atom_id res chain seq x y z
N MET A 1 30.21 -26.88 13.59
CA MET A 1 30.81 -25.66 13.00
C MET A 1 30.88 -24.70 14.15
N ASP A 2 32.09 -24.46 14.64
CA ASP A 2 32.32 -23.66 15.84
C ASP A 2 32.72 -22.25 15.39
N LEU A 3 32.14 -21.24 16.02
CA LEU A 3 32.41 -19.83 15.73
C LEU A 3 33.07 -19.21 16.96
N GLU A 4 34.25 -18.60 16.79
CA GLU A 4 34.92 -17.82 17.84
C GLU A 4 34.41 -16.37 17.84
N GLY A 5 34.25 -15.78 19.03
CA GLY A 5 33.84 -14.38 19.18
C GLY A 5 33.90 -13.88 20.63
N ASP A 6 34.07 -12.58 20.81
CA ASP A 6 34.24 -11.95 22.13
C ASP A 6 32.90 -11.65 22.84
N VAL A 7 31.82 -11.43 22.08
CA VAL A 7 30.51 -11.05 22.60
C VAL A 7 29.40 -11.89 21.96
N LEU A 8 28.61 -12.54 22.79
CA LEU A 8 27.39 -13.23 22.40
C LEU A 8 26.17 -12.37 22.76
N ILE A 9 25.48 -11.83 21.75
CA ILE A 9 24.22 -11.10 21.95
C ILE A 9 23.06 -12.09 21.78
N ILE A 10 22.37 -12.39 22.88
CA ILE A 10 21.20 -13.27 22.88
C ILE A 10 19.93 -12.43 22.69
N THR A 11 19.25 -12.59 21.56
CA THR A 11 17.97 -11.94 21.30
C THR A 11 16.82 -12.74 21.92
N VAL A 12 16.39 -12.35 23.11
CA VAL A 12 15.26 -12.99 23.81
C VAL A 12 13.94 -12.41 23.30
N GLY A 13 13.00 -13.28 22.90
CA GLY A 13 11.65 -12.87 22.50
C GLY A 13 10.77 -12.48 23.69
N GLN A 14 9.59 -11.93 23.39
CA GLN A 14 8.60 -11.54 24.41
C GLN A 14 7.41 -12.50 24.41
N ALA A 15 6.86 -12.77 25.59
CA ALA A 15 5.62 -13.54 25.75
C ALA A 15 4.84 -13.04 26.97
N PRO A 16 3.50 -12.91 26.88
CA PRO A 16 2.69 -12.55 28.03
C PRO A 16 2.60 -13.72 29.03
N ASP A 17 2.48 -13.40 30.32
CA ASP A 17 2.15 -14.40 31.33
C ASP A 17 0.72 -14.92 31.12
N ARG A 18 0.61 -16.18 30.71
CA ARG A 18 -0.67 -16.81 30.34
C ARG A 18 -1.42 -17.40 31.53
N SER A 19 -0.76 -17.52 32.68
CA SER A 19 -1.32 -18.19 33.87
C SER A 19 -2.59 -17.48 34.34
N LEU A 20 -2.52 -16.16 34.46
CA LEU A 20 -3.63 -15.31 34.87
C LEU A 20 -4.76 -15.28 33.83
N LEU A 21 -4.39 -15.19 32.55
CA LEU A 21 -5.32 -15.07 31.44
C LEU A 21 -6.15 -16.35 31.22
N GLN A 22 -5.56 -17.52 31.50
CA GLN A 22 -6.25 -18.81 31.46
C GLN A 22 -7.26 -18.92 32.61
N MET A 23 -6.87 -18.54 33.83
CA MET A 23 -7.77 -18.55 35.00
C MET A 23 -8.97 -17.61 34.79
N GLU A 24 -8.74 -16.48 34.15
CA GLU A 24 -9.78 -15.52 33.80
C GLU A 24 -10.62 -15.93 32.57
N GLY A 25 -10.40 -17.10 31.98
CA GLY A 25 -11.22 -17.59 30.86
C GLY A 25 -11.19 -16.70 29.61
N VAL A 26 -10.10 -15.93 29.43
CA VAL A 26 -9.89 -15.07 28.26
C VAL A 26 -9.25 -15.85 27.10
N LEU A 27 -8.64 -17.00 27.41
CA LEU A 27 -7.98 -17.89 26.46
C LEU A 27 -8.85 -19.10 26.09
N ASP A 28 -8.73 -19.57 24.85
CA ASP A 28 -9.34 -20.80 24.35
C ASP A 28 -8.68 -22.06 24.98
N ALA A 29 -9.24 -23.25 24.69
CA ALA A 29 -8.70 -24.53 25.17
C ALA A 29 -7.27 -24.84 24.67
N ARG A 30 -6.72 -24.03 23.73
CA ARG A 30 -5.36 -24.12 23.21
C ARG A 30 -4.46 -23.00 23.75
N GLY A 31 -4.94 -22.22 24.73
CA GLY A 31 -4.20 -21.13 25.36
C GLY A 31 -3.99 -19.91 24.45
N ARG A 32 -4.88 -19.68 23.48
CA ARG A 32 -4.86 -18.54 22.55
C ARG A 32 -6.00 -17.58 22.88
N PHE A 33 -5.82 -16.30 22.59
CA PHE A 33 -6.91 -15.32 22.71
C PHE A 33 -8.04 -15.64 21.74
N ASP A 34 -9.25 -15.83 22.28
CA ASP A 34 -10.47 -15.99 21.49
C ASP A 34 -11.20 -14.64 21.42
N VAL A 35 -10.89 -13.88 20.37
CA VAL A 35 -11.42 -12.54 20.15
C VAL A 35 -11.99 -12.38 18.75
N ASP A 36 -13.04 -11.57 18.66
CA ASP A 36 -13.56 -11.09 17.38
C ASP A 36 -12.46 -10.28 16.68
N GLN A 37 -12.18 -10.62 15.42
CA GLN A 37 -11.05 -10.04 14.70
C GLN A 37 -11.31 -8.62 14.16
N LEU A 38 -12.55 -8.13 14.23
CA LEU A 38 -12.95 -6.79 13.81
C LEU A 38 -13.04 -5.85 15.00
N THR A 39 -13.49 -6.34 16.16
CA THR A 39 -13.72 -5.53 17.36
C THR A 39 -12.72 -5.79 18.47
N LEU A 40 -11.89 -6.83 18.36
CA LEU A 40 -10.96 -7.28 19.41
C LEU A 40 -11.65 -7.61 20.74
N GLN A 41 -12.98 -7.79 20.73
CA GLN A 41 -13.78 -8.18 21.87
C GLN A 41 -13.61 -9.69 22.13
N SER A 42 -13.47 -10.08 23.40
CA SER A 42 -13.44 -11.49 23.79
C SER A 42 -14.77 -12.17 23.47
N MET A 43 -14.68 -13.36 22.87
CA MET A 43 -15.84 -14.20 22.58
C MET A 43 -16.46 -14.81 23.84
N GLY A 44 -15.66 -14.98 24.90
CA GLY A 44 -16.10 -15.55 26.18
C GLY A 44 -16.59 -14.51 27.21
N LYS A 45 -16.07 -13.28 27.16
CA LYS A 45 -16.40 -12.21 28.11
C LYS A 45 -16.71 -10.90 27.36
N PRO A 46 -17.99 -10.50 27.23
CA PRO A 46 -18.40 -9.32 26.45
C PRO A 46 -17.76 -8.00 26.90
N TRP A 47 -17.35 -7.88 28.15
CA TRP A 47 -16.71 -6.69 28.71
C TRP A 47 -15.17 -6.68 28.61
N VAL A 48 -14.57 -7.69 27.98
CA VAL A 48 -13.12 -7.83 27.83
C VAL A 48 -12.73 -7.60 26.37
N PHE A 49 -11.69 -6.78 26.15
CA PHE A 49 -11.13 -6.49 24.83
C PHE A 49 -9.62 -6.68 24.88
N VAL A 50 -9.02 -7.22 23.81
CA VAL A 50 -7.61 -7.60 23.79
C VAL A 50 -6.94 -7.16 22.48
N GLY A 51 -5.96 -6.26 22.58
CA GLY A 51 -5.15 -5.78 21.46
C GLY A 51 -3.71 -5.51 21.86
N GLY A 52 -2.83 -5.36 20.88
CA GLY A 52 -1.39 -5.12 21.06
C GLY A 52 -0.58 -6.40 21.22
N ASP A 53 0.67 -6.26 21.69
CA ASP A 53 1.63 -7.37 21.76
C ASP A 53 1.19 -8.53 22.67
N VAL A 54 0.27 -8.26 23.61
CA VAL A 54 -0.35 -9.31 24.43
C VAL A 54 -1.12 -10.30 23.55
N ARG A 55 -1.81 -9.82 22.50
CA ARG A 55 -2.57 -10.64 21.55
C ARG A 55 -1.67 -11.28 20.51
N LYS A 56 -0.78 -10.48 19.92
CA LYS A 56 0.13 -10.87 18.85
C LYS A 56 1.36 -9.96 18.88
N VAL A 57 2.52 -10.54 19.16
CA VAL A 57 3.81 -9.84 19.00
C VAL A 57 3.98 -9.46 17.53
N GLY A 58 4.13 -8.17 17.25
CA GLY A 58 4.14 -7.64 15.89
C GLY A 58 4.96 -6.37 15.75
N PHE A 59 4.71 -5.59 14.69
CA PHE A 59 5.30 -4.27 14.59
C PHE A 59 4.60 -3.30 15.55
N MET A 60 5.33 -2.31 16.04
CA MET A 60 4.78 -1.25 16.90
C MET A 60 3.52 -0.60 16.27
N VAL A 61 3.52 -0.41 14.95
CA VAL A 61 2.39 0.16 14.22
C VAL A 61 1.14 -0.73 14.28
N ASP A 62 1.31 -2.05 14.28
CA ASP A 62 0.19 -3.00 14.43
C ASP A 62 -0.42 -2.87 15.82
N ALA A 63 0.42 -2.83 16.87
CA ALA A 63 -0.03 -2.69 18.24
C ALA A 63 -0.75 -1.35 18.49
N MET A 64 -0.26 -0.26 17.90
CA MET A 64 -0.92 1.04 17.94
C MET A 64 -2.29 1.01 17.23
N GLY A 65 -2.35 0.38 16.05
CA GLY A 65 -3.60 0.20 15.31
C GLY A 65 -4.63 -0.61 16.10
N GLU A 66 -4.23 -1.73 16.70
CA GLU A 66 -5.09 -2.53 17.57
C GLU A 66 -5.55 -1.76 18.82
N GLY A 67 -4.72 -0.87 19.35
CA GLY A 67 -5.08 0.03 20.46
C GLY A 67 -6.24 0.96 20.09
N LEU A 68 -6.20 1.56 18.89
CA LEU A 68 -7.28 2.41 18.39
C LEU A 68 -8.59 1.64 18.23
N VAL A 69 -8.53 0.45 17.60
CA VAL A 69 -9.70 -0.42 17.41
C VAL A 69 -10.29 -0.85 18.76
N THR A 70 -9.43 -1.21 19.72
CA THR A 70 -9.86 -1.63 21.06
C THR A 70 -10.55 -0.48 21.80
N ALA A 71 -9.96 0.73 21.77
CA ALA A 71 -10.53 1.90 22.43
C ALA A 71 -11.92 2.26 21.85
N GLU A 72 -12.07 2.24 20.53
CA GLU A 72 -13.35 2.47 19.87
C GLU A 72 -14.38 1.39 20.26
N SER A 73 -13.94 0.14 20.40
CA SER A 73 -14.82 -0.97 20.78
C SER A 73 -15.32 -0.87 22.21
N ILE A 74 -14.44 -0.47 23.13
CA ILE A 74 -14.78 -0.20 24.54
C ILE A 74 -15.78 0.96 24.61
N ASP A 75 -15.54 2.07 23.89
CA ASP A 75 -16.44 3.22 23.88
C ASP A 75 -17.85 2.84 23.39
N ARG A 76 -17.93 2.10 22.28
CA ARG A 76 -19.22 1.63 21.73
C ARG A 76 -19.94 0.67 22.66
N TYR A 77 -19.21 -0.27 23.28
CA TYR A 77 -19.77 -1.21 24.25
C TYR A 77 -20.35 -0.49 25.47
N LEU A 78 -19.63 0.49 26.03
CA LEU A 78 -20.08 1.28 27.17
C LEU A 78 -21.31 2.14 26.83
N ARG A 79 -21.44 2.59 25.58
CA ARG A 79 -22.60 3.36 25.10
C ARG A 79 -23.79 2.49 24.70
N GLY A 80 -23.63 1.16 24.65
CA GLY A 80 -24.67 0.24 24.20
C GLY A 80 -25.03 0.38 22.72
N VAL A 81 -24.11 0.89 21.89
CA VAL A 81 -24.27 0.97 20.43
C VAL A 81 -23.61 -0.22 19.75
N ASP A 82 -23.97 -0.48 18.49
CA ASP A 82 -23.40 -1.60 17.74
C ASP A 82 -21.88 -1.40 17.52
N ILE A 83 -21.11 -2.35 18.05
CA ILE A 83 -19.64 -2.34 18.02
C ILE A 83 -19.11 -2.64 16.61
N LYS A 84 -19.90 -3.31 15.77
CA LYS A 84 -19.52 -3.72 14.41
C LYS A 84 -19.98 -2.74 13.32
N GLU A 85 -20.95 -1.88 13.63
CA GLU A 85 -21.54 -0.98 12.64
C GLU A 85 -20.49 -0.08 11.97
N GLY A 86 -20.48 -0.06 10.63
CA GLY A 86 -19.55 0.73 9.83
C GLY A 86 -18.09 0.24 9.83
N ARG A 87 -17.78 -0.86 10.53
CA ARG A 87 -16.45 -1.46 10.49
C ARG A 87 -16.40 -2.52 9.41
N VAL A 88 -15.65 -2.23 8.35
CA VAL A 88 -15.33 -3.20 7.31
C VAL A 88 -13.92 -3.71 7.59
N ARG A 89 -13.72 -5.04 7.49
CA ARG A 89 -12.39 -5.63 7.60
C ARG A 89 -11.67 -5.32 6.28
N ASP A 90 -11.14 -4.12 6.17
CA ASP A 90 -10.33 -3.73 5.03
C ASP A 90 -8.97 -4.43 5.17
N LEU A 91 -8.92 -5.69 4.72
CA LEU A 91 -7.71 -6.17 4.08
C LEU A 91 -7.63 -5.41 2.76
N GLU A 92 -7.18 -4.15 2.82
CA GLU A 92 -6.80 -3.46 1.60
C GLU A 92 -5.69 -4.31 0.94
N ALA A 93 -6.00 -4.85 -0.22
CA ALA A 93 -4.98 -5.48 -1.04
C ALA A 93 -3.97 -4.39 -1.41
N TYR A 94 -2.78 -4.44 -0.81
CA TYR A 94 -1.65 -3.67 -1.32
C TYR A 94 -1.39 -4.09 -2.76
N GLN A 95 -1.23 -3.12 -3.65
CA GLN A 95 -0.96 -3.41 -5.05
C GLN A 95 0.42 -4.04 -5.23
N ILE A 96 0.56 -4.91 -6.24
CA ILE A 96 1.87 -5.43 -6.66
C ILE A 96 2.69 -4.24 -7.20
N PRO A 97 3.85 -3.91 -6.61
CA PRO A 97 4.74 -2.89 -7.15
C PRO A 97 5.31 -3.41 -8.48
N LEU A 98 5.19 -2.63 -9.56
CA LEU A 98 5.78 -3.00 -10.85
C LEU A 98 6.88 -2.03 -11.29
N ARG A 99 8.05 -2.64 -11.56
CA ARG A 99 9.34 -2.05 -11.90
C ARG A 99 9.29 -1.03 -13.04
N ARG A 100 9.97 0.11 -12.86
CA ARG A 100 11.15 0.50 -13.67
C ARG A 100 11.97 1.63 -13.04
N SER A 101 13.29 1.47 -13.16
CA SER A 101 14.41 2.19 -12.54
C SER A 101 14.28 2.49 -11.04
N TYR A 102 14.43 1.45 -10.21
CA TYR A 102 14.80 1.65 -8.82
C TYR A 102 16.15 2.36 -8.82
N LYS A 103 16.17 3.66 -8.53
CA LYS A 103 17.42 4.32 -8.17
C LYS A 103 17.78 3.79 -6.79
N PRO A 104 18.97 3.17 -6.62
CA PRO A 104 19.37 2.65 -5.34
C PRO A 104 19.23 3.76 -4.30
N GLU A 105 18.77 3.38 -3.12
CA GLU A 105 18.77 4.27 -1.97
C GLU A 105 20.17 4.86 -1.82
N PRO A 106 20.30 6.20 -1.71
CA PRO A 106 21.60 6.80 -1.48
C PRO A 106 22.19 6.23 -0.20
N GLU A 107 23.50 5.96 -0.22
CA GLU A 107 24.18 5.43 0.94
C GLU A 107 24.11 6.43 2.08
N VAL A 108 23.46 6.02 3.18
CA VAL A 108 23.28 6.89 4.33
C VAL A 108 24.60 6.95 5.10
N PRO A 109 25.20 8.14 5.31
CA PRO A 109 26.46 8.24 6.04
C PRO A 109 26.22 7.96 7.52
N TRP A 110 26.76 6.83 7.99
CA TRP A 110 26.74 6.48 9.41
C TRP A 110 27.96 7.04 10.13
N MET A 111 27.75 7.46 11.38
CA MET A 111 28.86 7.73 12.29
C MET A 111 29.70 6.45 12.50
N PRO A 112 31.03 6.50 12.55
CA PRO A 112 31.86 5.32 12.76
C PRO A 112 31.63 4.72 14.17
N PRO A 113 31.73 3.39 14.36
CA PRO A 113 31.39 2.71 15.61
C PRO A 113 32.01 3.31 16.87
N GLU A 114 33.25 3.79 16.76
CA GLU A 114 34.04 4.34 17.85
C GLU A 114 33.41 5.61 18.44
N ASP A 115 32.64 6.34 17.63
CA ASP A 115 32.00 7.60 18.00
C ASP A 115 30.54 7.42 18.48
N ARG A 116 29.99 6.20 18.46
CA ARG A 116 28.56 5.93 18.73
C ARG A 116 28.17 5.86 20.20
N MET A 117 29.07 6.18 21.13
CA MET A 117 28.83 6.07 22.59
C MET A 117 28.02 7.26 23.15
N HIS A 118 26.88 7.57 22.53
CA HIS A 118 26.00 8.66 22.92
C HIS A 118 24.57 8.47 22.40
N PHE A 119 23.64 9.28 22.91
CA PHE A 119 22.22 9.24 22.51
C PHE A 119 21.86 10.15 21.32
N GLN A 120 22.84 10.77 20.66
CA GLN A 120 22.57 11.54 19.46
C GLN A 120 22.30 10.62 18.26
N LEU A 121 21.61 11.15 17.25
CA LEU A 121 21.36 10.46 15.99
C LEU A 121 22.69 10.00 15.36
N LEU A 122 22.80 8.68 15.15
CA LEU A 122 23.96 8.03 14.54
C LEU A 122 23.92 8.11 13.01
N GLU A 123 22.70 8.24 12.49
CA GLU A 123 22.39 8.43 11.09
C GLU A 123 22.51 9.93 10.76
N LYS A 124 23.40 10.29 9.83
CA LYS A 124 23.42 11.66 9.30
C LYS A 124 22.28 11.81 8.30
N GLY A 125 21.29 12.63 8.66
CA GLY A 125 20.21 12.99 7.76
C GLY A 125 20.67 13.83 6.56
N PHE A 126 19.79 13.98 5.58
CA PHE A 126 20.06 14.79 4.38
C PHE A 126 20.12 16.29 4.69
N THR A 127 20.99 17.01 3.99
CA THR A 127 20.86 18.47 3.86
C THR A 127 19.55 18.81 3.13
N LEU A 128 19.05 20.04 3.26
CA LEU A 128 17.83 20.47 2.56
C LEU A 128 17.89 20.19 1.04
N ARG A 129 19.06 20.40 0.42
CA ARG A 129 19.27 20.15 -1.01
C ARG A 129 19.21 18.66 -1.34
N GLU A 130 19.85 17.82 -0.54
CA GLU A 130 19.81 16.36 -0.69
C GLU A 130 18.41 15.81 -0.42
N ALA A 131 17.69 16.37 0.55
CA ALA A 131 16.30 16.01 0.85
C ALA A 131 15.36 16.35 -0.31
N ILE A 132 15.55 17.50 -0.97
CA ILE A 132 14.78 17.88 -2.17
C ILE A 132 15.08 16.92 -3.33
N GLU A 133 16.34 16.55 -3.54
CA GLU A 133 16.73 15.64 -4.60
C GLU A 133 16.26 14.20 -4.33
N GLU A 134 16.32 13.77 -3.08
CA GLU A 134 15.79 12.49 -2.62
C GLU A 134 14.26 12.44 -2.73
N ALA A 135 13.55 13.52 -2.40
CA ALA A 135 12.10 13.61 -2.60
C ALA A 135 11.69 13.55 -4.08
N ARG A 136 12.60 13.89 -5.01
CA ARG A 136 12.44 13.70 -6.46
C ARG A 136 12.80 12.29 -6.90
N ARG A 137 13.49 11.49 -6.07
CA ARG A 137 13.72 10.07 -6.34
C ARG A 137 12.34 9.41 -6.39
N CYS A 138 12.01 8.84 -7.54
CA CYS A 138 10.75 8.16 -7.71
C CYS A 138 10.67 6.98 -6.73
N VAL A 139 9.85 7.13 -5.67
CA VAL A 139 9.51 6.05 -4.73
C VAL A 139 8.38 5.17 -5.30
N ALA A 140 8.07 5.34 -6.59
CA ALA A 140 6.83 4.92 -7.24
C ALA A 140 5.60 5.55 -6.56
N CYS A 141 5.02 6.60 -7.15
CA CYS A 141 3.58 6.73 -7.01
C CYS A 141 3.00 5.49 -7.71
N GLY A 142 2.33 4.62 -6.97
CA GLY A 142 1.62 3.47 -7.53
C GLY A 142 0.68 3.91 -8.67
N PRO A 143 0.08 2.96 -9.40
CA PRO A 143 -0.85 3.34 -10.46
C PRO A 143 -1.96 4.22 -9.86
N CYS A 144 -2.37 5.25 -10.61
CA CYS A 144 -3.34 6.27 -10.22
C CYS A 144 -4.39 5.76 -9.21
N LEU A 145 -4.41 6.28 -7.97
CA LEU A 145 -5.44 5.96 -6.97
C LEU A 145 -6.81 6.54 -7.32
N SER A 146 -6.95 7.23 -8.45
CA SER A 146 -8.20 7.86 -8.88
C SER A 146 -8.75 8.89 -7.87
N CYS A 147 -7.88 9.48 -7.05
CA CYS A 147 -8.26 10.50 -6.07
C CYS A 147 -8.69 11.83 -6.72
N ASN A 148 -8.59 11.94 -8.05
CA ASN A 148 -8.85 13.15 -8.84
C ASN A 148 -8.06 14.38 -8.39
N ALA A 149 -7.03 14.23 -7.56
CA ALA A 149 -6.22 15.34 -7.07
C ALA A 149 -5.61 16.14 -8.24
N CYS A 150 -5.12 15.46 -9.28
CA CYS A 150 -4.60 16.11 -10.48
C CYS A 150 -5.64 16.99 -11.20
N VAL A 151 -6.91 16.59 -11.22
CA VAL A 151 -8.01 17.39 -11.79
C VAL A 151 -8.36 18.54 -10.85
N SER A 152 -8.50 18.26 -9.55
CA SER A 152 -8.86 19.25 -8.53
C SER A 152 -7.85 20.38 -8.40
N ILE A 153 -6.55 20.10 -8.57
CA ILE A 153 -5.50 21.14 -8.56
C ILE A 153 -5.30 21.81 -9.92
N GLY A 154 -6.12 21.47 -10.93
CA GLY A 154 -6.02 22.01 -12.29
C GLY A 154 -4.80 21.52 -13.07
N PHE A 155 -4.10 20.49 -12.57
CA PHE A 155 -2.98 19.89 -13.28
C PHE A 155 -3.44 19.07 -14.49
N GLN A 156 -4.62 18.46 -14.46
CA GLN A 156 -5.27 17.85 -15.63
C GLN A 156 -6.66 18.47 -15.82
N LYS A 157 -7.09 18.63 -17.07
CA LYS A 157 -8.47 19.08 -17.38
C LYS A 157 -9.49 18.00 -16.99
N SER A 158 -9.15 16.74 -17.26
CA SER A 158 -9.95 15.55 -16.97
C SER A 158 -9.08 14.30 -17.02
N LEU A 159 -9.66 13.15 -16.66
CA LEU A 159 -9.06 11.86 -16.95
C LEU A 159 -9.26 11.52 -18.43
N SER A 160 -8.17 11.42 -19.19
CA SER A 160 -8.19 11.15 -20.63
C SER A 160 -8.75 9.75 -20.94
N PRO A 161 -9.75 9.61 -21.82
CA PRO A 161 -10.32 8.31 -22.18
C PRO A 161 -9.34 7.45 -22.99
N VAL A 162 -9.53 6.12 -22.93
CA VAL A 162 -8.77 5.18 -23.75
C VAL A 162 -9.67 4.61 -24.84
N GLU A 163 -9.36 4.95 -26.09
CA GLU A 163 -10.04 4.41 -27.26
C GLU A 163 -9.29 3.21 -27.85
N VAL A 164 -10.04 2.34 -28.53
CA VAL A 164 -9.51 1.15 -29.19
C VAL A 164 -9.85 1.17 -30.68
N ASP A 165 -8.84 1.16 -31.53
CA ASP A 165 -8.97 0.94 -32.96
C ASP A 165 -9.28 -0.56 -33.22
N VAL A 166 -10.54 -0.85 -33.50
CA VAL A 166 -11.06 -2.20 -33.75
C VAL A 166 -10.42 -2.86 -34.98
N ALA A 167 -10.02 -2.07 -35.98
CA ALA A 167 -9.38 -2.59 -37.18
C ALA A 167 -7.95 -3.09 -36.86
N ARG A 168 -7.18 -2.32 -36.08
CA ARG A 168 -5.82 -2.68 -35.65
C ARG A 168 -5.75 -3.65 -34.48
N CYS A 169 -6.82 -3.77 -33.69
CA CYS A 169 -6.82 -4.68 -32.54
C CYS A 169 -6.72 -6.14 -32.99
N SER A 170 -5.76 -6.88 -32.43
CA SER A 170 -5.57 -8.32 -32.69
C SER A 170 -6.21 -9.23 -31.65
N GLY A 171 -6.81 -8.67 -30.58
CA GLY A 171 -7.40 -9.45 -29.50
C GLY A 171 -6.39 -10.17 -28.59
N CYS A 172 -5.10 -9.78 -28.61
CA CYS A 172 -4.01 -10.50 -27.92
C CYS A 172 -4.04 -10.46 -26.37
N GLY A 173 -4.94 -9.70 -25.76
CA GLY A 173 -5.13 -9.67 -24.31
C GLY A 173 -4.04 -8.97 -23.47
N HIS A 174 -2.98 -8.41 -24.08
CA HIS A 174 -1.91 -7.74 -23.31
C HIS A 174 -2.43 -6.58 -22.45
N CYS A 175 -3.37 -5.81 -23.01
CA CYS A 175 -4.06 -4.74 -22.30
C CYS A 175 -4.86 -5.21 -21.09
N VAL A 176 -5.44 -6.41 -21.15
CA VAL A 176 -6.14 -7.05 -20.01
C VAL A 176 -5.13 -7.42 -18.94
N TYR A 177 -4.01 -8.03 -19.34
CA TYR A 177 -2.95 -8.47 -18.42
C TYR A 177 -2.34 -7.31 -17.62
N VAL A 178 -2.09 -6.16 -18.26
CA VAL A 178 -1.47 -5.00 -17.59
C VAL A 178 -2.48 -4.10 -16.86
N CYS A 179 -3.78 -4.38 -16.95
CA CYS A 179 -4.80 -3.55 -16.34
C CYS A 179 -5.05 -3.95 -14.88
N ASN A 180 -4.52 -3.17 -13.95
CA ASN A 180 -4.71 -3.37 -12.51
C ASN A 180 -6.14 -3.08 -12.01
N TYR A 181 -7.04 -2.62 -12.88
CA TYR A 181 -8.40 -2.20 -12.53
C TYR A 181 -9.49 -3.05 -13.18
N TYR A 182 -9.10 -4.10 -13.92
CA TYR A 182 -10.04 -4.93 -14.70
C TYR A 182 -10.95 -4.09 -15.62
N SER A 183 -10.44 -2.96 -16.09
CA SER A 183 -11.14 -2.05 -17.00
C SER A 183 -10.96 -2.46 -18.46
N ALA A 184 -9.82 -3.05 -18.83
CA ALA A 184 -9.62 -3.61 -20.16
C ALA A 184 -10.12 -5.07 -20.19
N HIS A 185 -10.97 -5.38 -21.17
CA HIS A 185 -11.49 -6.74 -21.39
C HIS A 185 -11.52 -7.08 -22.88
N LEU A 186 -11.73 -8.36 -23.20
CA LEU A 186 -11.88 -8.85 -24.57
C LEU A 186 -13.34 -9.18 -24.83
N ILE A 187 -13.83 -8.74 -25.98
CA ILE A 187 -15.19 -8.96 -26.47
C ILE A 187 -15.14 -9.51 -27.90
N ALA A 188 -16.18 -10.25 -28.28
CA ALA A 188 -16.34 -10.72 -29.65
C ALA A 188 -17.27 -9.77 -30.42
N ILE A 189 -16.74 -9.10 -31.44
CA ILE A 189 -17.52 -8.26 -32.37
C ILE A 189 -17.38 -8.85 -33.77
N ALA A 190 -18.51 -9.17 -34.42
CA ALA A 190 -18.55 -9.65 -35.80
C ALA A 190 -17.58 -10.82 -36.08
N GLY A 191 -17.45 -11.76 -35.14
CA GLY A 191 -16.56 -12.93 -35.25
C GLY A 191 -15.07 -12.66 -34.99
N LYS A 192 -14.69 -11.42 -34.68
CA LYS A 192 -13.32 -11.03 -34.29
C LYS A 192 -13.26 -10.75 -32.79
N ILE A 193 -12.24 -11.27 -32.11
CA ILE A 193 -11.94 -10.90 -30.72
C ILE A 193 -11.21 -9.56 -30.74
N VAL A 194 -11.77 -8.57 -30.06
CA VAL A 194 -11.19 -7.24 -29.90
C VAL A 194 -11.24 -6.82 -28.45
N SER A 195 -10.46 -5.80 -28.10
CA SER A 195 -10.44 -5.30 -26.74
C SER A 195 -11.35 -4.09 -26.58
N GLU A 196 -11.98 -3.98 -25.41
CA GLU A 196 -12.80 -2.85 -24.99
C GLU A 196 -12.26 -2.30 -23.67
N THR A 197 -12.65 -1.07 -23.33
CA THR A 197 -12.32 -0.42 -22.05
C THR A 197 -13.61 0.01 -21.34
N ASP A 198 -13.83 -0.49 -20.13
CA ASP A 198 -14.85 0.04 -19.21
C ASP A 198 -14.34 1.35 -18.59
N MET A 199 -14.86 2.47 -19.09
CA MET A 199 -14.44 3.80 -18.66
C MET A 199 -14.88 4.17 -17.24
N PHE A 200 -15.85 3.48 -16.64
CA PHE A 200 -16.20 3.69 -15.23
C PHE A 200 -15.14 3.12 -14.28
N LYS A 201 -14.43 2.08 -14.72
CA LYS A 201 -13.31 1.47 -13.97
C LYS A 201 -11.96 2.02 -14.37
N CYS A 202 -11.83 2.58 -15.58
CA CYS A 202 -10.57 3.09 -16.10
C CYS A 202 -10.04 4.25 -15.27
N LYS A 203 -8.76 4.20 -14.89
CA LYS A 203 -8.08 5.28 -14.15
C LYS A 203 -7.09 6.08 -15.01
N SER A 204 -7.18 5.91 -16.33
CA SER A 204 -6.39 6.65 -17.33
C SER A 204 -4.88 6.62 -17.09
N CYS A 205 -4.35 5.51 -16.57
CA CYS A 205 -2.92 5.37 -16.27
C CYS A 205 -2.04 5.07 -17.50
N GLY A 206 -2.63 4.83 -18.67
CA GLY A 206 -1.89 4.59 -19.93
C GLY A 206 -1.18 3.24 -20.07
N MET A 207 -1.16 2.38 -19.05
CA MET A 207 -0.44 1.09 -19.11
C MET A 207 -0.89 0.20 -20.28
N CYS A 208 -2.18 0.15 -20.55
CA CYS A 208 -2.73 -0.63 -21.66
C CYS A 208 -2.41 -0.07 -23.05
N VAL A 209 -2.12 1.24 -23.14
CA VAL A 209 -1.68 1.91 -24.38
C VAL A 209 -0.23 1.56 -24.65
N VAL A 210 0.65 1.72 -23.66
CA VAL A 210 2.09 1.42 -23.76
C VAL A 210 2.33 -0.07 -24.03
N ALA A 211 1.54 -0.95 -23.40
CA ALA A 211 1.69 -2.39 -23.58
C ALA A 211 1.08 -2.94 -24.88
N CYS A 212 0.35 -2.12 -25.67
CA CYS A 212 -0.35 -2.60 -26.85
C CYS A 212 0.63 -2.84 -28.01
N PRO A 213 0.92 -4.10 -28.40
CA PRO A 213 1.92 -4.36 -29.43
C PRO A 213 1.46 -3.92 -30.84
N SER A 214 0.14 -3.91 -31.08
CA SER A 214 -0.43 -3.46 -32.35
C SER A 214 -0.74 -1.96 -32.39
N GLN A 215 -0.41 -1.23 -31.32
CA GLN A 215 -0.71 0.20 -31.18
C GLN A 215 -2.19 0.53 -31.46
N ALA A 216 -3.08 -0.41 -31.14
CA ALA A 216 -4.52 -0.28 -31.35
C ALA A 216 -5.22 0.48 -30.23
N ARG A 217 -4.51 0.90 -29.17
CA ARG A 217 -5.05 1.65 -28.05
C ARG A 217 -4.41 3.02 -28.00
N THR A 218 -5.20 4.06 -27.71
CA THR A 218 -4.72 5.44 -27.63
C THR A 218 -5.43 6.16 -26.50
N MET A 219 -4.70 7.04 -25.80
CA MET A 219 -5.30 8.01 -24.89
C MET A 219 -5.72 9.23 -25.70
N VAL A 220 -7.01 9.55 -25.67
CA VAL A 220 -7.59 10.68 -26.40
C VAL A 220 -7.64 11.89 -25.46
N ASP A 221 -7.53 13.09 -26.01
CA ASP A 221 -7.46 14.34 -25.25
C ASP A 221 -6.32 14.37 -24.21
N ASP A 222 -5.21 13.68 -24.50
CA ASP A 222 -3.99 13.73 -23.70
C ASP A 222 -3.00 14.75 -24.29
N ASP A 223 -2.93 15.93 -23.66
CA ASP A 223 -2.00 17.01 -24.01
C ASP A 223 -0.65 16.94 -23.26
N THR A 224 -0.37 15.82 -22.56
CA THR A 224 0.82 15.68 -21.72
C THR A 224 2.11 15.92 -22.50
N ALA A 225 2.23 15.37 -23.72
CA ALA A 225 3.43 15.55 -24.55
C ALA A 225 3.64 17.00 -24.98
N GLU A 226 2.57 17.71 -25.36
CA GLU A 226 2.62 19.13 -25.74
C GLU A 226 3.00 20.02 -24.56
N ARG A 227 2.46 19.72 -23.37
CA ARG A 227 2.78 20.43 -22.12
C ARG A 227 4.23 20.21 -21.71
N ILE A 228 4.72 18.98 -21.82
CA ILE A 228 6.14 18.66 -21.60
C ILE A 228 6.99 19.49 -22.57
N ALA A 229 6.71 19.45 -23.87
CA ALA A 229 7.45 20.21 -24.87
C ALA A 229 7.43 21.73 -24.61
N THR A 230 6.29 22.26 -24.17
CA THR A 230 6.13 23.68 -23.80
C THR A 230 7.02 24.05 -22.61
N VAL A 231 7.02 23.22 -21.56
CA VAL A 231 7.89 23.42 -20.38
C VAL A 231 9.35 23.35 -20.78
N TYR A 232 9.78 22.32 -21.53
CA TYR A 232 11.17 22.22 -22.01
C TYR A 232 11.58 23.41 -22.86
N SER A 233 10.70 23.91 -23.73
CA SER A 233 10.96 25.09 -24.57
C SER A 233 11.07 26.38 -23.74
N SER A 234 10.40 26.45 -22.59
CA SER A 234 10.49 27.59 -21.67
C SER A 234 11.75 27.60 -20.80
N LEU A 235 12.49 26.49 -20.78
CA LEU A 235 13.75 26.33 -20.02
C LEU A 235 15.00 26.64 -20.87
N ALA A 236 14.82 26.87 -22.18
CA ALA A 236 15.87 27.30 -23.12
C ALA A 236 15.87 28.82 -23.28
#